data_AF-A0A356FGE3-F1
#
_entry.id   AF-A0A356FGE3-F1
#
_cell.length_a   1.000
_cell.length_b   1.000
_cell.length_c   1.000
_cell.angle_alpha   90.00
_cell.angle_beta   90.00
_cell.angle_gamma   90.00
#
_symmetry.space_group_name_H-M   'P 1'
#
loop_
_entity.id
_entity.type
_entity.pdbx_description
1 polymer ?
#
loop_
_entity_poly.entity_id
_entity_poly.type
_entity_poly.pdbx_seq_one_letter_code
_entity_poly.pdbx_strand_id
1 'polypeptide(L)'
;MYRKHLASVLLALVTANAPQLIAEPVLYGSYIEIQSESTTAGLRKVPGLGLSAKTFANRTAGAHRSILFWNISRGSWNGQSLDSLKIVTVIESHGVPGSPLEGAMKAVVYIDEKATDEKAAALLDLARELAPRYLKNVKRIRKAPIQFVKKDHALRLSIRNHLAVDVETHEHDSAAICEAVCGKDPQPGKPLSRHVKSEKALGQKSLYKAEDLDVRWTSTTSQSCLFGQFGL
;
A
#
# COMPACT_ATOMS: atom_id res chain seq x y z
N MET A 1 1.46 -46.33 67.41
CA MET A 1 1.89 -45.00 67.92
C MET A 1 3.25 -44.65 67.31
N TYR A 2 3.54 -43.36 67.10
CA TYR A 2 4.68 -42.72 66.40
C TYR A 2 4.53 -42.53 64.88
N ARG A 3 3.91 -41.45 64.38
CA ARG A 3 4.35 -40.03 64.22
C ARG A 3 5.40 -39.79 63.10
N LYS A 4 4.85 -39.45 61.93
CA LYS A 4 5.16 -38.34 61.00
C LYS A 4 6.63 -38.00 60.68
N HIS A 5 7.00 -38.13 59.40
CA HIS A 5 7.81 -37.12 58.71
C HIS A 5 7.19 -36.77 57.35
N LEU A 6 6.88 -35.48 57.21
CA LEU A 6 6.49 -34.80 55.97
C LEU A 6 7.74 -34.59 55.10
N ALA A 7 7.62 -34.83 53.79
CA ALA A 7 8.48 -34.23 52.79
C ALA A 7 7.59 -33.59 51.73
N SER A 8 7.37 -32.28 51.85
CA SER A 8 6.72 -31.48 50.81
C SER A 8 7.72 -31.26 49.67
N VAL A 9 7.41 -31.78 48.49
CA VAL A 9 8.10 -31.44 47.24
C VAL A 9 7.49 -30.16 46.71
N LEU A 10 8.24 -29.05 46.81
CA LEU A 10 7.89 -27.78 46.17
C LEU A 10 8.40 -27.84 44.72
N LEU A 11 7.48 -28.12 43.79
CA LEU A 11 7.74 -28.03 42.36
C LEU A 11 7.60 -26.56 41.94
N ALA A 12 8.73 -25.85 41.80
CA ALA A 12 8.74 -24.49 41.26
C ALA A 12 8.52 -24.55 39.74
N LEU A 13 7.31 -24.17 39.29
CA LEU A 13 7.00 -23.97 37.89
C LEU A 13 7.65 -22.66 37.42
N VAL A 14 8.83 -22.74 36.80
CA VAL A 14 9.45 -21.59 36.13
C VAL A 14 8.77 -21.44 34.77
N THR A 15 7.82 -20.51 34.65
CA THR A 15 7.30 -20.08 33.35
C THR A 15 8.34 -19.18 32.70
N ALA A 16 9.16 -19.74 31.81
CA ALA A 16 10.06 -18.96 30.97
C ALA A 16 9.23 -18.13 29.97
N ASN A 17 9.02 -16.84 30.28
CA ASN A 17 8.62 -15.84 29.29
C ASN A 17 9.82 -15.55 28.39
N ALA A 18 10.04 -16.40 27.39
CA ALA A 18 10.96 -16.08 26.31
C ALA A 18 10.32 -14.99 25.44
N PRO A 19 10.95 -13.82 25.23
CA PRO A 19 10.47 -12.87 24.24
C PRO A 19 10.45 -13.58 22.88
N GLN A 20 9.31 -13.55 22.19
CA GLN A 20 9.23 -13.97 20.80
C GLN A 20 10.19 -13.08 20.01
N LEU A 21 11.33 -13.63 19.58
CA LEU A 21 12.19 -13.02 18.58
C LEU A 21 11.35 -12.86 17.32
N ILE A 22 10.84 -11.66 17.08
CA ILE A 22 10.27 -11.28 15.79
C ILE A 22 11.45 -11.36 14.83
N ALA A 23 11.43 -12.33 13.91
CA ALA A 23 12.44 -12.43 12.87
C ALA A 23 12.53 -11.08 12.15
N GLU A 24 13.74 -10.53 12.02
CA GLU A 24 13.93 -9.30 11.27
C GLU A 24 13.50 -9.53 9.81
N PRO A 25 12.75 -8.59 9.21
CA PRO A 25 12.34 -8.75 7.82
C PRO A 25 13.58 -8.78 6.92
N VAL A 26 13.62 -9.76 6.02
CA VAL A 26 14.66 -9.97 5.00
C VAL A 26 14.72 -8.78 4.05
N LEU A 27 13.58 -8.08 3.88
CA LEU A 27 13.48 -6.85 3.12
C LEU A 27 12.37 -5.97 3.68
N TYR A 28 12.64 -4.66 3.84
CA TYR A 28 11.65 -3.70 4.31
C TYR A 28 11.78 -2.32 3.64
N GLY A 29 10.69 -1.56 3.70
CA GLY A 29 10.63 -0.26 3.06
C GLY A 29 9.37 0.54 3.38
N SER A 30 9.22 1.65 2.67
CA SER A 30 8.02 2.50 2.75
C SER A 30 7.08 2.25 1.57
N TYR A 31 5.80 2.43 1.82
CA TYR A 31 4.72 2.21 0.86
C TYR A 31 3.85 3.45 0.72
N ILE A 32 3.49 3.79 -0.51
CA ILE A 32 2.42 4.75 -0.82
C ILE A 32 1.42 4.06 -1.75
N GLU A 33 0.14 4.22 -1.46
CA GLU A 33 -0.93 3.84 -2.36
C GLU A 33 -1.89 4.99 -2.53
N ILE A 34 -2.25 5.25 -3.78
CA ILE A 34 -3.29 6.22 -4.13
C ILE A 34 -4.29 5.53 -5.01
N GLN A 35 -5.57 5.68 -4.69
CA GLN A 35 -6.67 5.24 -5.54
C GLN A 35 -7.50 6.45 -5.99
N SER A 36 -7.68 6.59 -7.31
CA SER A 36 -8.53 7.62 -7.88
C SER A 36 -9.99 7.36 -7.49
N GLU A 37 -10.66 8.36 -6.91
CA GLU A 37 -12.09 8.38 -6.54
C GLU A 37 -12.70 7.00 -6.29
N SER A 38 -12.37 6.43 -5.15
CA SER A 38 -13.16 5.34 -4.57
C SER A 38 -14.47 5.93 -4.06
N THR A 39 -15.56 5.82 -4.83
CA THR A 39 -16.92 6.08 -4.33
C THR A 39 -17.32 5.14 -3.19
N THR A 40 -16.48 4.14 -2.84
CA THR A 40 -16.61 3.34 -1.62
C THR A 40 -16.58 4.21 -0.36
N ALA A 41 -16.03 5.42 -0.44
CA ALA A 41 -16.18 6.49 0.55
C ALA A 41 -17.64 6.85 0.89
N GLY A 42 -18.49 6.89 -0.14
CA GLY A 42 -19.92 7.23 -0.02
C GLY A 42 -20.81 6.03 0.30
N LEU A 43 -20.25 4.82 0.41
CA LEU A 43 -21.01 3.60 0.68
C LEU A 43 -21.20 3.30 2.18
N ARG A 44 -20.74 4.17 3.09
CA ARG A 44 -21.07 4.05 4.52
C ARG A 44 -22.42 4.71 4.82
N LYS A 45 -23.46 3.86 4.83
CA LYS A 45 -24.80 4.03 5.43
C LYS A 45 -25.42 5.44 5.34
N VAL A 46 -26.20 5.69 4.29
CA VAL A 46 -27.38 6.55 4.46
C VAL A 46 -28.42 5.71 5.20
N PRO A 47 -28.78 6.03 6.47
CA PRO A 47 -29.89 5.35 7.11
C PRO A 47 -31.17 5.72 6.34
N GLY A 48 -31.90 4.74 5.84
CA GLY A 48 -33.26 4.95 5.32
C GLY A 48 -33.44 5.00 3.80
N LEU A 49 -32.39 4.88 2.98
CA LEU A 49 -32.55 4.69 1.54
C LEU A 49 -32.06 3.29 1.17
N GLY A 50 -32.98 2.33 1.03
CA GLY A 50 -32.74 0.91 0.73
C GLY A 50 -32.15 0.62 -0.65
N LEU A 51 -31.16 1.40 -1.08
CA LEU A 51 -30.41 1.17 -2.31
C LEU A 51 -29.22 0.25 -1.98
N SER A 52 -29.39 -1.02 -2.36
CA SER A 52 -28.32 -2.02 -2.40
C SER A 52 -27.05 -1.46 -3.04
N ALA A 53 -25.88 -1.82 -2.50
CA ALA A 53 -24.55 -1.49 -3.04
C ALA A 53 -24.41 -1.78 -4.55
N LYS A 54 -25.27 -2.64 -5.13
CA LYS A 54 -25.35 -2.88 -6.58
C LYS A 54 -25.78 -1.65 -7.40
N THR A 55 -26.56 -0.73 -6.85
CA THR A 55 -27.14 0.38 -7.63
C THR A 55 -26.20 1.60 -7.73
N PHE A 56 -25.26 1.75 -6.79
CA PHE A 56 -24.27 2.85 -6.82
C PHE A 56 -22.98 2.51 -7.57
N ALA A 57 -22.66 1.22 -7.71
CA ALA A 57 -21.56 0.77 -8.58
C ALA A 57 -21.76 1.14 -10.06
N ASN A 58 -22.96 1.59 -10.44
CA ASN A 58 -23.32 1.88 -11.83
C ASN A 58 -23.27 3.38 -12.21
N ARG A 59 -22.78 4.27 -11.34
CA ARG A 59 -22.66 5.72 -11.63
C ARG A 59 -21.24 6.23 -11.88
N THR A 60 -20.28 5.34 -12.07
CA THR A 60 -19.01 5.66 -12.75
C THR A 60 -18.83 4.71 -13.91
N ALA A 61 -19.29 5.10 -15.10
CA ALA A 61 -18.95 4.45 -16.36
C ALA A 61 -17.48 4.71 -16.76
N GLY A 62 -16.55 4.69 -15.80
CA GLY A 62 -15.15 5.08 -15.96
C GLY A 62 -14.21 4.15 -15.20
N ALA A 63 -13.02 3.93 -15.76
CA ALA A 63 -12.02 3.04 -15.18
C ALA A 63 -11.47 3.59 -13.85
N HIS A 64 -11.26 2.68 -12.89
CA HIS A 64 -10.66 2.97 -11.59
C HIS A 64 -9.15 2.80 -11.67
N ARG A 65 -8.41 3.72 -11.04
CA ARG A 65 -6.97 3.80 -11.18
C ARG A 65 -6.29 3.79 -9.83
N SER A 66 -5.12 3.17 -9.78
CA SER A 66 -4.29 3.16 -8.58
C SER A 66 -2.81 3.32 -8.90
N ILE A 67 -2.10 4.00 -8.02
CA ILE A 67 -0.64 4.08 -8.03
C ILE A 67 -0.16 3.40 -6.76
N LEU A 68 0.65 2.36 -6.92
CA LEU A 68 1.37 1.68 -5.85
C LEU A 68 2.83 2.06 -5.94
N PHE A 69 3.43 2.44 -4.82
CA PHE A 69 4.83 2.81 -4.76
C PHE A 69 5.50 2.11 -3.59
N TRP A 70 6.62 1.44 -3.89
CA TRP A 70 7.49 0.85 -2.90
C TRP A 70 8.87 1.52 -2.99
N ASN A 71 9.31 2.06 -1.86
CA ASN A 71 10.69 2.50 -1.64
C ASN A 71 11.37 1.46 -0.77
N ILE A 72 12.32 0.70 -1.33
CA ILE A 72 13.06 -0.32 -0.59
C ILE A 72 14.09 0.43 0.27
N SER A 73 13.94 0.35 1.59
CA SER A 73 14.90 0.96 2.51
C SER A 73 16.14 0.09 2.63
N ARG A 74 15.94 -1.21 2.84
CA ARG A 74 17.02 -2.20 2.94
C ARG A 74 16.51 -3.60 2.67
N GLY A 75 17.35 -4.44 2.08
CA GLY A 75 17.12 -5.88 1.95
C GLY A 75 17.65 -6.48 0.67
N SER A 76 17.51 -7.79 0.58
CA SER A 76 17.85 -8.54 -0.62
C SER A 76 16.68 -9.39 -1.09
N TRP A 77 16.59 -9.59 -2.41
CA TRP A 77 15.59 -10.45 -3.02
C TRP A 77 16.23 -11.21 -4.18
N ASN A 78 16.01 -12.52 -4.25
CA ASN A 78 16.61 -13.40 -5.26
C ASN A 78 18.14 -13.19 -5.41
N GLY A 79 18.85 -13.04 -4.29
CA GLY A 79 20.30 -12.85 -4.26
C GLY A 79 20.79 -11.46 -4.68
N GLN A 80 19.90 -10.50 -4.97
CA GLN A 80 20.24 -9.13 -5.33
C GLN A 80 19.95 -8.17 -4.18
N SER A 81 20.93 -7.32 -3.82
CA SER A 81 20.65 -6.17 -2.93
C SER A 81 19.79 -5.15 -3.67
N LEU A 82 18.66 -4.80 -3.05
CA LEU A 82 17.67 -3.86 -3.57
C LEU A 82 17.67 -2.54 -2.80
N ASP A 83 18.70 -2.30 -1.99
CA ASP A 83 18.79 -1.15 -1.09
C ASP A 83 18.59 0.17 -1.85
N SER A 84 17.73 1.03 -1.30
CA SER A 84 17.40 2.35 -1.83
C SER A 84 16.78 2.37 -3.24
N LEU A 85 16.44 1.22 -3.82
CA LEU A 85 15.73 1.15 -5.09
C LEU A 85 14.23 1.37 -4.90
N LYS A 86 13.57 1.71 -6.01
CA LYS A 86 12.15 2.05 -6.05
C LYS A 86 11.44 1.29 -7.15
N ILE A 87 10.17 1.05 -6.94
CA ILE A 87 9.27 0.52 -7.96
C ILE A 87 7.90 1.19 -7.83
N VAL A 88 7.34 1.60 -8.96
CA VAL A 88 6.00 2.17 -9.07
C VAL A 88 5.17 1.27 -9.97
N THR A 89 3.99 0.88 -9.52
CA THR A 89 3.00 0.19 -10.36
C THR A 89 1.79 1.08 -10.53
N VAL A 90 1.40 1.28 -11.78
CA VAL A 90 0.23 2.06 -12.18
C VAL A 90 -0.82 1.09 -12.70
N ILE A 91 -2.01 1.12 -12.12
CA ILE A 91 -3.08 0.16 -12.35
C ILE A 91 -4.28 0.90 -12.94
N GLU A 92 -4.87 0.33 -13.98
CA GLU A 92 -6.22 0.65 -14.43
C GLU A 92 -7.09 -0.61 -14.35
N SER A 93 -8.29 -0.45 -13.83
CA SER A 93 -9.25 -1.52 -13.55
C SER A 93 -10.66 -1.09 -13.93
N HIS A 94 -11.50 -2.05 -14.33
CA HIS A 94 -12.89 -1.77 -14.71
C HIS A 94 -13.77 -1.40 -13.51
N GLY A 95 -13.47 -1.93 -12.33
CA GLY A 95 -14.16 -1.61 -11.07
C GLY A 95 -13.17 -1.35 -9.94
N VAL A 96 -13.68 -1.05 -8.74
CA VAL A 96 -12.85 -0.62 -7.61
C VAL A 96 -11.81 -1.68 -7.21
N PRO A 97 -10.50 -1.35 -7.22
CA PRO A 97 -9.45 -2.23 -6.72
C PRO A 97 -9.68 -2.71 -5.28
N GLY A 98 -9.44 -4.00 -5.05
CA GLY A 98 -9.63 -4.65 -3.75
C GLY A 98 -11.10 -5.00 -3.45
N SER A 99 -12.04 -4.66 -4.33
CA SER A 99 -13.46 -4.99 -4.17
C SER A 99 -13.88 -6.26 -4.95
N PRO A 100 -15.04 -6.86 -4.63
CA PRO A 100 -15.65 -7.92 -5.45
C PRO A 100 -16.02 -7.47 -6.87
N LEU A 101 -16.03 -6.16 -7.15
CA LEU A 101 -16.42 -5.58 -8.44
C LEU A 101 -15.23 -5.14 -9.30
N GLU A 102 -13.99 -5.39 -8.87
CA GLU A 102 -12.75 -4.88 -9.50
C GLU A 102 -12.64 -5.14 -11.03
N GLY A 103 -13.20 -6.24 -11.52
CA GLY A 103 -13.22 -6.56 -12.94
C GLY A 103 -11.83 -6.79 -13.55
N ALA A 104 -11.73 -6.63 -14.88
CA ALA A 104 -10.46 -6.75 -15.59
C ALA A 104 -9.53 -5.59 -15.25
N MET A 105 -8.23 -5.86 -15.19
CA MET A 105 -7.21 -4.87 -14.86
C MET A 105 -5.99 -4.99 -15.78
N LYS A 106 -5.29 -3.88 -15.95
CA LYS A 106 -4.00 -3.78 -16.65
C LYS A 106 -3.06 -2.90 -15.83
N ALA A 107 -1.76 -3.20 -15.90
CA ALA A 107 -0.76 -2.49 -15.14
C ALA A 107 0.45 -2.07 -15.99
N VAL A 108 1.08 -0.97 -15.59
CA VAL A 108 2.41 -0.55 -16.06
C VAL A 108 3.33 -0.44 -14.85
N VAL A 109 4.54 -0.95 -15.00
CA VAL A 109 5.55 -0.97 -13.94
C VAL A 109 6.71 -0.07 -14.33
N TYR A 110 7.06 0.85 -13.44
CA TYR A 110 8.29 1.65 -13.52
C TYR A 110 9.27 1.13 -12.47
N ILE A 111 10.47 0.79 -12.94
CA ILE A 111 11.61 0.33 -12.15
C ILE A 111 12.60 1.49 -12.08
N ASP A 112 13.23 1.69 -10.91
CA ASP A 112 14.28 2.70 -10.75
C ASP A 112 15.41 2.49 -11.77
N GLU A 113 15.73 3.52 -12.55
CA GLU A 113 16.77 3.47 -13.59
C GLU A 113 18.16 3.14 -13.03
N LYS A 114 18.38 3.32 -11.73
CA LYS A 114 19.62 2.95 -11.04
C LYS A 114 19.81 1.43 -10.92
N ALA A 115 18.77 0.62 -11.19
CA ALA A 115 18.86 -0.82 -11.14
C ALA A 115 19.61 -1.39 -12.36
N THR A 116 20.58 -2.27 -12.10
CA THR A 116 21.13 -3.18 -13.14
C THR A 116 20.04 -4.11 -13.66
N ASP A 117 20.32 -4.90 -14.68
CA ASP A 117 19.30 -5.80 -15.26
C ASP A 117 18.89 -6.91 -14.28
N GLU A 118 19.84 -7.43 -13.50
CA GLU A 118 19.58 -8.42 -12.45
C GLU A 118 18.73 -7.82 -11.32
N LYS A 119 19.09 -6.61 -10.87
CA LYS A 119 18.32 -5.88 -9.84
C LYS A 119 16.93 -5.51 -10.32
N ALA A 120 16.78 -5.16 -11.60
CA ALA A 120 15.49 -4.87 -12.20
C ALA A 120 14.59 -6.10 -12.26
N ALA A 121 15.16 -7.26 -12.62
CA ALA A 121 14.43 -8.53 -12.59
C ALA A 121 14.00 -8.89 -11.16
N ALA A 122 14.88 -8.74 -10.17
CA ALA A 122 14.57 -8.97 -8.77
C ALA A 122 13.52 -7.99 -8.22
N LEU A 123 13.56 -6.70 -8.57
CA LEU A 123 12.53 -5.72 -8.21
C LEU A 123 11.16 -6.07 -8.79
N LEU A 124 11.13 -6.47 -10.06
CA LEU A 124 9.88 -6.86 -10.71
C LEU A 124 9.28 -8.11 -10.07
N ASP A 125 10.12 -9.08 -9.72
CA ASP A 125 9.71 -10.28 -9.01
C ASP A 125 9.18 -9.96 -7.61
N LEU A 126 9.89 -9.11 -6.85
CA LEU A 126 9.44 -8.60 -5.56
C LEU A 126 8.07 -7.91 -5.68
N ALA A 127 7.86 -7.05 -6.69
CA ALA A 127 6.57 -6.39 -6.89
C ALA A 127 5.45 -7.39 -7.23
N ARG A 128 5.76 -8.49 -7.93
CA ARG A 128 4.80 -9.57 -8.15
C ARG A 128 4.46 -10.31 -6.85
N GLU A 129 5.41 -10.50 -5.94
CA GLU A 129 5.11 -11.07 -4.63
C GLU A 129 4.25 -10.12 -3.77
N LEU A 130 4.58 -8.83 -3.80
CA LEU A 130 3.86 -7.81 -3.03
C LEU A 130 2.44 -7.56 -3.57
N ALA A 131 2.22 -7.58 -4.89
CA ALA A 131 0.93 -7.30 -5.50
C ALA A 131 0.55 -8.30 -6.62
N PRO A 132 0.45 -9.61 -6.33
CA PRO A 132 0.39 -10.67 -7.34
C PRO A 132 -0.87 -10.65 -8.16
N ARG A 133 -1.97 -10.11 -7.62
CA ARG A 133 -3.22 -9.93 -8.36
C ARG A 133 -3.08 -8.85 -9.44
N TYR A 134 -2.40 -7.76 -9.12
CA TYR A 134 -2.32 -6.56 -9.94
C TYR A 134 -1.24 -6.63 -11.03
N LEU A 135 -0.22 -7.47 -10.83
CA LEU A 135 0.86 -7.67 -11.80
C LEU A 135 0.67 -8.89 -12.72
N LYS A 136 -0.53 -9.47 -12.81
CA LYS A 136 -0.81 -10.57 -13.76
C LYS A 136 -0.84 -10.13 -15.22
N ASN A 137 -1.33 -8.92 -15.48
CA ASN A 137 -1.52 -8.37 -16.82
C ASN A 137 -0.73 -7.06 -16.97
N VAL A 138 0.59 -7.18 -16.91
CA VAL A 138 1.50 -6.05 -17.12
C VAL A 138 1.60 -5.76 -18.61
N LYS A 139 1.17 -4.57 -19.03
CA LYS A 139 1.25 -4.11 -20.41
C LYS A 139 2.64 -3.59 -20.75
N ARG A 140 3.33 -3.02 -19.77
CA ARG A 140 4.66 -2.48 -19.97
C ARG A 140 5.49 -2.42 -18.70
N ILE A 141 6.79 -2.59 -18.88
CA ILE A 141 7.82 -2.38 -17.87
C ILE A 141 8.80 -1.33 -18.40
N ARG A 142 9.15 -0.35 -17.57
CA ARG A 142 10.04 0.77 -17.92
C ARG A 142 11.07 1.01 -16.83
N LYS A 143 12.33 1.23 -17.21
CA LYS A 143 13.31 1.89 -16.33
C LYS A 143 13.09 3.40 -16.41
N ALA A 144 13.06 4.08 -15.27
CA ALA A 144 12.83 5.53 -15.23
C ALA A 144 13.46 6.18 -13.98
N PRO A 145 13.76 7.50 -14.01
CA PRO A 145 14.21 8.22 -12.83
C PRO A 145 13.05 8.37 -11.85
N ILE A 146 13.01 7.52 -10.82
CA ILE A 146 11.99 7.61 -9.77
C ILE A 146 12.54 8.47 -8.64
N GLN A 147 11.94 9.65 -8.46
CA GLN A 147 12.29 10.56 -7.38
C GLN A 147 11.26 10.44 -6.26
N PHE A 148 11.74 10.32 -5.03
CA PHE A 148 10.91 10.29 -3.85
C PHE A 148 11.53 11.14 -2.75
N VAL A 149 10.75 12.10 -2.24
CA VAL A 149 11.16 13.00 -1.17
C VAL A 149 10.13 12.93 -0.05
N LYS A 150 10.61 12.65 1.16
CA LYS A 150 9.84 12.82 2.40
C LYS A 150 10.44 14.00 3.15
N LYS A 151 9.64 15.03 3.42
CA LYS A 151 10.02 16.17 4.25
C LYS A 151 8.86 16.47 5.20
N ASP A 152 9.10 16.34 6.49
CA ASP A 152 8.07 16.49 7.52
C ASP A 152 6.87 15.58 7.20
N HIS A 153 5.69 16.18 7.08
CA HIS A 153 4.42 15.56 6.72
C HIS A 153 4.18 15.46 5.20
N ALA A 154 5.07 16.01 4.37
CA ALA A 154 4.92 16.04 2.92
C ALA A 154 5.73 14.93 2.24
N LEU A 155 5.05 14.15 1.41
CA LEU A 155 5.61 13.09 0.57
C LEU A 155 5.41 13.48 -0.91
N ARG A 156 6.48 13.45 -1.68
CA ARG A 156 6.44 13.72 -3.13
C ARG A 156 7.10 12.60 -3.90
N LEU A 157 6.36 12.02 -4.83
CA LEU A 157 6.82 10.99 -5.77
C LEU A 157 6.70 11.55 -7.19
N SER A 158 7.75 11.40 -8.01
CA SER A 158 7.69 11.80 -9.41
C SER A 158 8.51 10.91 -10.33
N ILE A 159 8.06 10.84 -11.58
CA ILE A 159 8.78 10.24 -12.71
C ILE A 159 8.72 11.23 -13.86
N ARG A 160 9.81 12.00 -14.04
CA ARG A 160 9.91 13.08 -15.03
C ARG A 160 8.62 13.94 -15.05
N ASN A 161 8.03 14.15 -16.22
CA ASN A 161 6.74 14.80 -16.42
C ASN A 161 5.58 13.80 -16.62
N HIS A 162 5.82 12.50 -16.44
CA HIS A 162 4.84 11.44 -16.71
C HIS A 162 4.01 11.08 -15.48
N LEU A 163 4.59 11.13 -14.29
CA LEU A 163 3.90 10.80 -13.04
C LEU A 163 4.28 11.80 -11.95
N ALA A 164 3.30 12.29 -11.23
CA ALA A 164 3.51 13.10 -10.03
C ALA A 164 2.44 12.78 -8.98
N VAL A 165 2.88 12.62 -7.74
CA VAL A 165 2.06 12.26 -6.59
C VAL A 165 2.50 13.13 -5.41
N ASP A 166 1.57 13.87 -4.84
CA ASP A 166 1.76 14.64 -3.60
C ASP A 166 0.82 14.10 -2.53
N VAL A 167 1.40 13.69 -1.40
CA VAL A 167 0.69 13.12 -0.26
C VAL A 167 1.08 13.88 1.01
N GLU A 168 0.10 14.12 1.86
CA GLU A 168 0.28 14.71 3.19
C GLU A 168 -0.11 13.69 4.26
N THR A 169 0.78 13.47 5.22
CA THR A 169 0.57 12.57 6.37
C THR A 169 0.38 13.40 7.62
N HIS A 170 -0.65 13.15 8.41
CA HIS A 170 -0.83 13.84 9.68
C HIS A 170 -0.51 12.89 10.83
N GLU A 171 0.30 13.36 11.79
CA GLU A 171 0.33 12.74 13.11
C GLU A 171 -0.90 13.23 13.86
N HIS A 172 -1.68 12.30 14.39
CA HIS A 172 -2.85 12.64 15.20
C HIS A 172 -2.65 12.11 16.61
N ASP A 173 -2.58 13.02 17.58
CA ASP A 173 -2.40 12.69 18.99
C ASP A 173 -3.59 11.93 19.59
N SER A 174 -4.70 11.82 18.86
CA SER A 174 -5.84 10.99 19.24
C SER A 174 -6.63 10.49 18.04
N ALA A 175 -7.29 9.35 18.23
CA ALA A 175 -8.23 8.79 17.25
C ALA A 175 -9.38 9.76 16.91
N ALA A 176 -9.82 10.59 17.87
CA ALA A 176 -10.86 11.59 17.65
C ALA A 176 -10.44 12.71 16.69
N ILE A 177 -9.19 13.18 16.80
CA ILE A 177 -8.63 14.18 15.87
C ILE A 177 -8.40 13.54 14.49
N CYS A 178 -7.92 12.30 14.45
CA CYS A 178 -7.80 11.53 13.21
C CYS A 178 -9.15 11.38 12.49
N GLU A 179 -10.24 11.12 13.21
CA GLU A 179 -11.57 11.03 12.60
C GLU A 179 -12.13 12.40 12.18
N ALA A 180 -11.82 13.49 12.89
CA ALA A 180 -12.23 14.83 12.48
C ALA A 180 -11.50 15.31 11.21
N VAL A 181 -10.21 15.03 11.10
CA VAL A 181 -9.35 15.44 9.98
C VAL A 181 -9.49 14.47 8.80
N CYS A 182 -9.26 13.18 9.05
CA CYS A 182 -9.27 12.17 8.01
C CYS A 182 -10.63 11.48 7.82
N GLY A 183 -11.58 11.58 8.75
CA GLY A 183 -12.85 10.83 8.65
C GLY A 183 -13.79 11.29 7.53
N LYS A 184 -13.56 12.49 6.95
CA LYS A 184 -14.32 13.00 5.80
C LYS A 184 -13.84 12.42 4.46
N ASP A 185 -12.60 11.95 4.38
CA ASP A 185 -12.06 11.36 3.16
C ASP A 185 -12.55 9.91 3.00
N PRO A 186 -12.52 9.34 1.79
CA PRO A 186 -12.68 7.91 1.57
C PRO A 186 -11.87 7.10 2.59
N GLN A 187 -12.50 6.26 3.42
CA GLN A 187 -11.72 5.28 4.18
C GLN A 187 -11.06 4.35 3.16
N PRO A 188 -9.71 4.32 3.08
CA PRO A 188 -9.05 3.38 2.19
C PRO A 188 -9.42 1.96 2.59
N GLY A 189 -9.58 1.09 1.59
CA GLY A 189 -9.68 -0.34 1.82
C GLY A 189 -8.40 -0.90 2.44
N LYS A 190 -8.34 -2.23 2.59
CA LYS A 190 -7.05 -2.87 2.88
C LYS A 190 -6.06 -2.53 1.75
N PRO A 191 -4.76 -2.35 2.07
CA PRO A 191 -3.73 -2.12 1.06
C PRO A 191 -3.82 -3.16 -0.07
N LEU A 192 -3.64 -2.72 -1.31
CA LEU A 192 -3.59 -3.62 -2.47
C LEU A 192 -2.32 -4.47 -2.45
N SER A 193 -1.26 -3.97 -1.80
CA SER A 193 -0.03 -4.71 -1.53
C SER A 193 -0.15 -5.58 -0.27
N ARG A 194 0.40 -6.78 -0.34
CA ARG A 194 0.63 -7.67 0.81
C ARG A 194 1.70 -7.12 1.72
N HIS A 195 1.73 -7.62 2.95
CA HIS A 195 2.75 -7.33 3.96
C HIS A 195 2.92 -5.84 4.29
N VAL A 196 1.85 -5.05 4.08
CA VAL A 196 1.83 -3.61 4.39
C VAL A 196 1.10 -3.38 5.72
N LYS A 197 1.76 -2.60 6.58
CA LYS A 197 1.10 -1.88 7.68
C LYS A 197 1.06 -0.41 7.31
N SER A 198 -0.14 0.14 7.15
CA SER A 198 -0.34 1.51 6.68
C SER A 198 -1.41 2.24 7.45
N GLU A 199 -1.32 3.55 7.41
CA GLU A 199 -2.29 4.49 7.93
C GLU A 199 -2.87 5.33 6.79
N LYS A 200 -3.98 5.98 7.07
CA LYS A 200 -4.61 6.88 6.13
C LYS A 200 -3.76 8.14 5.96
N ALA A 201 -3.62 8.57 4.73
CA ALA A 201 -2.97 9.83 4.37
C ALA A 201 -3.90 10.65 3.46
N LEU A 202 -3.58 11.93 3.26
CA LEU A 202 -4.29 12.82 2.36
C LEU A 202 -3.58 12.87 1.00
N GLY A 203 -4.23 12.33 -0.03
CA GLY A 203 -3.75 12.50 -1.41
C GLY A 203 -4.10 13.90 -1.91
N GLN A 204 -3.13 14.81 -1.94
CA GLN A 204 -3.32 16.20 -2.38
C GLN A 204 -3.33 16.32 -3.91
N LYS A 205 -2.55 15.47 -4.59
CA LYS A 205 -2.42 15.46 -6.04
C LYS A 205 -2.03 14.09 -6.55
N SER A 206 -2.63 13.68 -7.66
CA SER A 206 -2.06 12.64 -8.52
C SER A 206 -2.18 13.00 -10.00
N LEU A 207 -1.12 12.69 -10.74
CA LEU A 207 -1.01 12.92 -12.17
C LEU A 207 -0.35 11.71 -12.80
N TYR A 208 -0.93 11.26 -13.90
CA TYR A 208 -0.31 10.31 -14.82
C TYR A 208 -0.60 10.71 -16.26
N LYS A 209 0.47 10.84 -17.06
CA LYS A 209 0.46 11.34 -18.43
C LYS A 209 1.31 10.48 -19.36
N ALA A 210 1.37 9.16 -19.12
CA ALA A 210 2.06 8.23 -20.01
C ALA A 210 1.07 7.54 -20.96
N GLU A 211 1.54 7.19 -22.15
CA GLU A 211 0.74 6.50 -23.17
C GLU A 211 0.68 4.98 -22.94
N ASP A 212 1.45 4.46 -21.98
CA ASP A 212 1.62 3.02 -21.77
C ASP A 212 0.34 2.29 -21.32
N LEU A 213 -0.65 3.02 -20.80
CA LEU A 213 -1.98 2.50 -20.47
C LEU A 213 -3.09 3.04 -21.39
N ASP A 214 -2.74 3.79 -22.44
CA ASP A 214 -3.68 4.54 -23.29
C ASP A 214 -4.60 5.51 -22.51
N VAL A 215 -4.19 5.89 -21.30
CA VAL A 215 -4.97 6.76 -20.42
C VAL A 215 -4.11 7.80 -19.74
N ARG A 216 -4.68 9.00 -19.55
CA ARG A 216 -4.07 10.11 -18.82
C ARG A 216 -5.07 10.60 -17.79
N TRP A 217 -4.60 10.97 -16.61
CA TRP A 217 -5.44 11.62 -15.61
C TRP A 217 -4.67 12.66 -14.81
N THR A 218 -5.42 13.55 -14.21
CA THR A 218 -4.95 14.47 -13.19
C THR A 218 -6.08 14.64 -12.20
N SER A 219 -5.75 14.59 -10.92
CA SER A 219 -6.64 14.89 -9.82
C SER A 219 -5.93 15.84 -8.88
N THR A 220 -6.66 16.89 -8.51
CA THR A 220 -6.27 17.94 -7.57
C THR A 220 -7.22 17.99 -6.37
N THR A 221 -8.02 16.94 -6.19
CA THR A 221 -8.99 16.77 -5.11
C THR A 221 -8.50 15.66 -4.17
N SER A 222 -8.97 15.67 -2.92
CA SER A 222 -8.59 14.63 -1.94
C SER A 222 -8.90 13.22 -2.46
N GLN A 223 -7.88 12.38 -2.53
CA GLN A 223 -7.98 10.98 -2.96
C GLN A 223 -7.81 10.01 -1.79
N SER A 224 -8.31 8.78 -1.98
CA SER A 224 -8.02 7.69 -1.04
C SER A 224 -6.52 7.38 -1.10
N CYS A 225 -5.82 7.62 0.00
CA CYS A 225 -4.39 7.45 0.09
C CYS A 225 -4.00 6.68 1.35
N LEU A 226 -3.01 5.81 1.21
CA LEU A 226 -2.34 5.10 2.29
C LEU A 226 -0.86 5.43 2.27
N PHE A 227 -0.29 5.63 3.45
CA PHE A 227 1.14 5.67 3.65
C PHE A 227 1.52 4.68 4.75
N GLY A 228 2.63 3.97 4.58
CA GLY A 228 3.01 2.96 5.55
C GLY A 228 4.37 2.34 5.31
N GLN A 229 4.55 1.18 5.92
CA GLN A 229 5.74 0.36 5.80
C GLN A 229 5.35 -1.04 5.34
N PHE A 230 6.28 -1.69 4.64
CA PHE A 230 6.16 -3.09 4.27
C PHE A 230 7.42 -3.85 4.68
N GLY A 231 7.26 -5.14 4.96
CA GLY A 231 8.36 -6.01 5.37
C GLY A 231 8.04 -7.49 5.10
N LEU A 232 9.01 -8.21 4.54
CA LEU A 232 8.97 -9.64 4.23
C LEU A 232 9.92 -10.43 5.13
#